data_AF-A0A5E5AWJ3-F1
#
_entry.id   AF-A0A5E5AWJ3-F1
#
_cell.length_a   1.000
_cell.length_b   1.000
_cell.length_c   1.000
_cell.angle_alpha   90.00
_cell.angle_beta   90.00
_cell.angle_gamma   90.00
#
_symmetry.space_group_name_H-M   'P 1'
#
loop_
_entity.id
_entity.type
_entity.pdbx_description
1 polymer ?
#
loop_
_entity_poly.entity_id
_entity_poly.type
_entity_poly.pdbx_seq_one_letter_code
_entity_poly.pdbx_strand_id
1 'polypeptide(L)'
;MNDYTRELRRKELLAHFDKRFADDLKIARERCSFVAVSEDIQEDARGKLTATVTLTCASGEKVSNSRALYEYRQRSASVPQEGWHCYLDWRD
;
A
#
# COMPACT_ATOMS: atom_id res chain seq x y z
N MET A 1 15.47 6.28 9.49
CA MET A 1 15.61 5.91 8.06
C MET A 1 16.28 7.00 7.22
N ASN A 2 17.23 6.67 6.33
CA ASN A 2 17.76 7.61 5.31
C ASN A 2 16.74 7.75 4.16
N ASP A 3 16.64 8.93 3.53
CA ASP A 3 15.66 9.25 2.47
C ASP A 3 15.68 8.24 1.31
N TYR A 4 16.88 7.79 0.92
CA TYR A 4 17.06 6.78 -0.12
C TYR A 4 16.36 5.45 0.21
N THR A 5 16.51 4.98 1.46
CA THR A 5 15.87 3.74 1.91
C THR A 5 14.36 3.89 1.94
N ARG A 6 13.86 5.05 2.36
CA ARG A 6 12.42 5.33 2.39
C ARG A 6 11.81 5.31 0.99
N GLU A 7 12.48 5.93 0.02
CA GLU A 7 12.02 5.94 -1.37
C GLU A 7 12.04 4.54 -2.00
N LEU A 8 13.06 3.74 -1.71
CA LEU A 8 13.10 2.34 -2.13
C LEU A 8 11.91 1.55 -1.57
N ARG A 9 11.66 1.64 -0.26
CA ARG A 9 10.54 0.93 0.39
C ARG A 9 9.19 1.41 -0.12
N ARG A 10 9.06 2.69 -0.43
CA ARG A 10 7.89 3.27 -1.09
C ARG A 10 7.63 2.64 -2.47
N LYS A 11 8.64 2.56 -3.33
CA LYS A 11 8.51 1.94 -4.66
C LYS A 11 8.13 0.46 -4.56
N GLU A 12 8.76 -0.28 -3.65
CA GLU A 12 8.41 -1.68 -3.39
C GLU A 12 6.96 -1.85 -2.92
N LEU A 13 6.47 -0.95 -2.05
CA LEU A 13 5.10 -0.97 -1.54
C LEU A 13 4.10 -0.78 -2.67
N LEU A 14 4.29 0.28 -3.47
CA LEU A 14 3.38 0.60 -4.56
C LEU A 14 3.36 -0.49 -5.63
N ALA A 15 4.52 -1.06 -5.99
CA ALA A 15 4.57 -2.17 -6.94
C ALA A 15 3.84 -3.42 -6.42
N HIS A 16 3.97 -3.71 -5.12
CA HIS A 16 3.24 -4.81 -4.49
C HIS A 16 1.73 -4.54 -4.46
N PHE A 17 1.32 -3.34 -4.09
CA PHE A 17 -0.07 -2.89 -4.08
C PHE A 17 -0.71 -2.96 -5.47
N ASP A 18 -0.06 -2.40 -6.49
CA ASP A 18 -0.54 -2.41 -7.88
C ASP A 18 -0.73 -3.84 -8.39
N LYS A 19 0.17 -4.76 -8.04
CA LYS A 19 0.03 -6.18 -8.42
C LYS A 19 -1.12 -6.86 -7.69
N ARG A 20 -1.31 -6.59 -6.39
CA ARG A 20 -2.37 -7.22 -5.57
C ARG A 20 -3.76 -6.73 -5.98
N PHE A 21 -3.90 -5.44 -6.24
CA PHE A 21 -5.18 -4.77 -6.51
C PHE A 21 -5.34 -4.39 -7.99
N ALA A 22 -4.63 -5.05 -8.90
CA ALA A 22 -4.65 -4.72 -10.33
C ALA A 22 -6.08 -4.67 -10.90
N ASP A 23 -6.90 -5.65 -10.55
CA ASP A 23 -8.29 -5.74 -11.01
C ASP A 23 -9.17 -4.64 -10.38
N ASP A 24 -9.03 -4.36 -9.08
CA ASP A 24 -9.79 -3.28 -8.42
C ASP A 24 -9.42 -1.92 -8.99
N LEU A 25 -8.13 -1.67 -9.22
CA LEU A 25 -7.63 -0.43 -9.80
C LEU A 25 -8.13 -0.25 -11.23
N LYS A 26 -8.18 -1.34 -12.01
CA LYS A 26 -8.78 -1.31 -13.34
C LYS A 26 -10.26 -0.93 -13.28
N ILE A 27 -11.05 -1.61 -12.44
CA ILE A 27 -12.48 -1.34 -12.28
C ILE A 27 -12.72 0.09 -11.79
N ALA A 28 -11.93 0.56 -10.82
CA ALA A 28 -12.00 1.91 -10.30
C ALA A 28 -11.73 2.95 -11.40
N ARG A 29 -10.68 2.76 -12.20
CA ARG A 29 -10.34 3.68 -13.30
C ARG A 29 -11.40 3.71 -14.41
N GLU A 30 -12.13 2.62 -14.62
CA GLU A 30 -13.24 2.55 -15.59
C GLU A 30 -14.52 3.22 -15.07
N ARG A 31 -14.78 3.18 -13.75
CA ARG A 31 -16.05 3.62 -13.15
C ARG A 31 -15.99 4.99 -12.47
N CYS A 32 -14.80 5.44 -12.11
CA CYS A 32 -14.58 6.67 -11.37
C CYS A 32 -14.00 7.74 -12.30
N SER A 33 -14.46 8.98 -12.16
CA SER A 33 -13.89 10.12 -12.89
C SER A 33 -12.49 10.49 -12.36
N PHE A 34 -12.17 10.07 -11.14
CA PHE A 34 -10.87 10.28 -10.53
C PHE A 34 -10.48 9.08 -9.66
N VAL A 35 -9.22 8.67 -9.77
CA VAL A 35 -8.61 7.64 -8.93
C VAL A 35 -7.23 8.11 -8.51
N ALA A 36 -6.96 8.11 -7.20
CA ALA A 36 -5.65 8.41 -6.64
C ALA A 36 -5.25 7.34 -5.63
N VAL A 37 -3.95 7.03 -5.60
CA VAL A 37 -3.33 6.14 -4.61
C VAL A 37 -2.36 6.99 -3.82
N SER A 38 -2.45 6.91 -2.50
CA SER A 38 -1.52 7.57 -1.58
C SER A 38 -1.05 6.57 -0.54
N GLU A 39 0.18 6.73 -0.08
CA GLU A 39 0.81 5.88 0.92
C GLU A 39 1.37 6.72 2.07
N ASP A 40 1.23 6.19 3.28
CA ASP A 40 1.87 6.71 4.48
C ASP A 40 2.75 5.61 5.07
N ILE A 41 4.07 5.83 5.10
CA ILE A 41 5.06 4.87 5.62
C ILE A 41 5.64 5.38 6.94
N GLN A 42 5.42 4.60 7.99
CA GLN A 42 5.87 4.89 9.34
C GLN A 42 6.93 3.88 9.77
N GLU A 43 7.93 4.36 10.50
CA GLU A 43 8.97 3.55 11.14
C GLU A 43 8.76 3.70 12.64
N ASP A 44 8.56 2.60 13.36
CA ASP A 44 8.47 2.63 14.81
C ASP A 44 9.85 2.73 15.47
N ALA A 45 9.87 2.93 16.79
CA ALA A 45 11.11 3.03 17.56
C ALA A 45 11.99 1.76 17.53
N ARG A 46 11.45 0.62 17.06
CA ARG A 46 12.17 -0.65 16.90
C ARG A 46 12.66 -0.87 15.46
N GLY A 47 12.45 0.10 14.57
CA GLY A 47 12.83 0.01 13.16
C GLY A 47 11.87 -0.83 12.31
N LYS A 48 10.68 -1.15 12.83
CA LYS A 48 9.64 -1.84 12.07
C LYS A 48 8.95 -0.84 11.16
N LEU A 49 8.81 -1.19 9.89
CA LEU A 49 8.09 -0.37 8.93
C LEU A 49 6.65 -0.86 8.79
N THR A 50 5.71 0.05 8.96
CA THR A 50 4.31 -0.14 8.63
C THR A 50 3.89 0.87 7.58
N ALA A 51 2.90 0.52 6.78
CA ALA A 51 2.35 1.45 5.81
C ALA A 51 0.84 1.35 5.70
N THR A 52 0.20 2.48 5.44
CA THR A 52 -1.19 2.56 5.03
C THR A 52 -1.24 3.02 3.59
N VAL A 53 -1.83 2.23 2.69
CA VAL A 53 -2.12 2.65 1.33
C VAL A 53 -3.61 2.99 1.23
N THR A 54 -3.92 4.20 0.81
CA THR A 54 -5.29 4.69 0.61
C THR A 54 -5.57 4.85 -0.89
N LEU A 55 -6.59 4.15 -1.36
CA LEU A 55 -7.20 4.33 -2.67
C LEU A 55 -8.38 5.30 -2.53
N THR A 56 -8.27 6.46 -3.17
CA THR A 56 -9.34 7.45 -3.27
C THR A 56 -9.97 7.37 -4.66
N CYS A 57 -11.27 7.17 -4.69
CA CYS A 57 -12.05 7.09 -5.92
C CYS A 57 -13.19 8.12 -5.86
N ALA A 58 -13.36 8.92 -6.91
CA ALA A 58 -14.49 9.82 -7.05
C ALA A 58 -15.35 9.42 -8.25
N SER A 59 -16.67 9.32 -8.05
CA SER A 59 -17.65 9.07 -9.11
C SER A 59 -18.81 10.05 -8.94
N GLY A 60 -18.91 11.01 -9.85
CA GLY A 60 -19.82 12.15 -9.71
C GLY A 60 -19.52 12.94 -8.44
N GLU A 61 -20.51 13.11 -7.56
CA GLU A 61 -20.39 13.82 -6.29
C GLU A 61 -19.92 12.93 -5.13
N LYS A 62 -19.77 11.62 -5.35
CA LYS A 62 -19.37 10.68 -4.29
C LYS A 62 -17.87 10.43 -4.31
N VAL A 63 -17.24 10.61 -3.17
CA VAL A 63 -15.83 10.22 -2.92
C VAL A 63 -15.82 9.07 -1.94
N SER A 64 -15.14 7.98 -2.30
CA SER A 64 -14.91 6.83 -1.44
C SER A 64 -13.41 6.65 -1.20
N ASN A 65 -13.05 6.28 0.03
CA ASN A 65 -11.68 5.96 0.41
C ASN A 65 -11.62 4.52 0.90
N SER A 66 -10.79 3.71 0.28
CA SER A 66 -10.48 2.35 0.72
C SER A 66 -9.04 2.30 1.22
N ARG A 67 -8.78 1.55 2.29
CA ARG A 67 -7.45 1.49 2.93
C ARG A 67 -6.93 0.06 3.04
N ALA A 68 -5.63 -0.12 2.83
CA ALA A 68 -4.91 -1.36 3.05
C ALA A 68 -3.70 -1.11 3.95
N LEU A 69 -3.49 -2.00 4.92
CA LEU A 69 -2.42 -1.95 5.91
C LEU A 69 -1.34 -2.98 5.59
N TYR A 70 -0.11 -2.51 5.64
CA TYR A 70 1.07 -3.24 5.26
C TYR A 70 2.12 -3.22 6.36
N GLU A 71 2.83 -4.33 6.49
CA GLU A 71 4.00 -4.48 7.32
C GLU A 71 5.17 -4.88 6.44
N TYR A 72 6.31 -4.23 6.62
CA TYR A 72 7.54 -4.68 5.99
C TYR A 72 8.15 -5.79 6.82
N ARG A 73 8.29 -6.98 6.23
CA ARG A 73 8.92 -8.12 6.90
C ARG A 73 10.37 -8.22 6.44
N GLN A 74 11.29 -8.07 7.38
CA GLN A 74 12.70 -8.32 7.14
C GLN A 74 12.96 -9.83 7.05
N ARG A 75 13.97 -10.22 6.27
CA ARG A 75 14.38 -11.62 6.15
C ARG A 75 14.85 -12.13 7.51
N SER A 76 14.33 -13.27 7.93
CA SER A 76 14.71 -13.95 9.17
C SER A 76 14.55 -15.46 9.02
N ALA A 77 14.94 -16.24 10.04
CA ALA A 77 14.77 -17.69 10.01
C ALA A 77 13.30 -18.12 9.79
N SER A 78 12.34 -17.31 10.23
CA SER A 78 10.89 -17.55 10.07
C SER A 78 10.27 -16.81 8.89
N VAL A 79 11.01 -15.91 8.23
CA VAL A 79 10.54 -15.12 7.08
C VAL A 79 11.52 -15.35 5.92
N PRO A 80 11.21 -16.27 4.99
CA PRO A 80 12.16 -16.71 3.97
C PRO A 80 12.50 -15.60 2.95
N GLN A 81 11.59 -14.64 2.76
CA GLN A 81 11.74 -13.54 1.81
C GLN A 81 11.42 -12.20 2.48
N GLU A 82 12.31 -11.23 2.27
CA GLU A 82 12.09 -9.84 2.65
C GLU A 82 11.06 -9.17 1.72
N GLY A 83 10.13 -8.38 2.28
CA GLY A 83 9.19 -7.58 1.49
C GLY A 83 7.96 -7.11 2.25
N TRP A 84 7.08 -6.40 1.54
CA TRP A 84 5.80 -5.95 2.07
C TRP A 84 4.79 -7.08 2.16
N HIS A 85 4.08 -7.11 3.28
CA HIS A 85 2.99 -8.04 3.55
C HIS A 85 1.73 -7.26 3.92
N CYS A 86 0.66 -7.48 3.16
CA CYS A 86 -0.67 -6.95 3.47
C CYS A 86 -1.29 -7.82 4.57
N TYR A 87 -1.65 -7.22 5.70
CA TYR A 87 -2.27 -7.95 6.82
C TYR A 87 -3.71 -7.51 7.12
N LEU A 88 -4.16 -6.42 6.50
CA LEU A 88 -5.57 -6.01 6.49
C LEU A 88 -5.82 -5.18 5.22
N ASP A 89 -6.84 -5.50 4.45
CA ASP A 89 -7.31 -4.64 3.36
C ASP A 89 -8.81 -4.41 3.37
N TRP A 90 -9.31 -3.60 2.43
CA TRP A 90 -10.74 -3.24 2.37
C TRP A 90 -11.66 -4.39 1.93
N ARG A 91 -11.12 -5.58 1.67
CA ARG A 91 -11.89 -6.80 1.42
C ARG A 91 -11.97 -7.72 2.64
N ASP A 92 -11.16 -7.48 3.69
CA ASP A 92 -11.25 -8.15 5.00
C ASP A 92 -12.42 -7.59 5.82
#